data_AF-A0A7R9ULV4-F1
#
_entry.id   AF-A0A7R9ULV4-F1
#
_cell.length_a   1.000
_cell.length_b   1.000
_cell.length_c   1.000
_cell.angle_alpha   90.00
_cell.angle_beta   90.00
_cell.angle_gamma   90.00
#
_symmetry.space_group_name_H-M   'P 1'
#
loop_
_entity.id
_entity.type
_entity.pdbx_description
1 polymer ?
#
loop_
_entity_poly.entity_id
_entity_poly.type
_entity_poly.pdbx_seq_one_letter_code
_entity_poly.pdbx_strand_id
1 'polypeptide(L)'
;LILSTLSGRAVRIDDIRADDADEPGLRDFEVSLLRLIEGVVNGCEIVINAAGTGVRYRPGAIVGGAVVHECPASRGLGYFAEALLALAPFGKAPLVATLRGVTNDELSIGVDALRTVTLPLMRKFGLDEGLELHVHKRGVAPGGGGGGGGPSGGFF
;
A
#
# COMPACT_ATOMS: atom_id res chain seq x y z
N LEU A 1 7.46 -4.87 7.42
CA LEU A 1 7.82 -4.98 5.98
C LEU A 1 8.73 -3.84 5.54
N ILE A 2 8.27 -2.59 5.58
CA ILE A 2 9.06 -1.41 5.17
C ILE A 2 10.46 -1.35 5.80
N LEU A 3 10.55 -1.49 7.12
CA LEU A 3 11.86 -1.49 7.81
C LEU A 3 12.77 -2.63 7.36
N SER A 4 12.20 -3.79 7.04
CA SER A 4 12.95 -4.93 6.47
C SER A 4 13.45 -4.57 5.07
N THR A 5 12.61 -3.96 4.22
CA THR A 5 12.99 -3.45 2.90
C THR A 5 14.13 -2.43 2.97
N LEU A 6 14.00 -1.41 3.83
CA LEU A 6 14.99 -0.34 3.98
C LEU A 6 16.31 -0.83 4.58
N SER A 7 16.27 -1.80 5.50
CA SER A 7 17.48 -2.35 6.13
C SER A 7 18.12 -3.50 5.36
N GLY A 8 17.42 -4.05 4.34
CA GLY A 8 17.86 -5.24 3.61
C GLY A 8 17.87 -6.54 4.45
N ARG A 9 17.23 -6.55 5.63
CA ARG A 9 17.23 -7.70 6.54
C ARG A 9 15.96 -8.51 6.40
N ALA A 10 16.09 -9.81 6.14
CA ALA A 10 14.95 -10.72 6.10
C ALA A 10 14.25 -10.80 7.47
N VAL A 11 12.93 -10.93 7.45
CA VAL A 11 12.11 -11.05 8.65
C VAL A 11 11.14 -12.21 8.54
N ARG A 12 10.77 -12.76 9.69
CA ARG A 12 9.70 -13.72 9.85
C ARG A 12 8.71 -13.16 10.87
N ILE A 13 7.44 -13.19 10.53
CA ILE A 13 6.34 -12.74 11.37
C ILE A 13 5.46 -13.97 11.56
N ASP A 14 5.42 -14.49 12.78
CA ASP A 14 4.56 -15.61 13.18
C ASP A 14 3.41 -15.08 14.06
N ASP A 15 2.49 -15.97 14.42
CA ASP A 15 1.35 -15.70 15.31
C ASP A 15 0.47 -14.51 14.87
N ILE A 16 0.34 -14.30 13.55
CA ILE A 16 -0.53 -13.27 13.00
C ILE A 16 -1.98 -13.65 13.28
N ARG A 17 -2.56 -13.05 14.32
CA ARG A 17 -3.94 -13.32 14.77
C ARG A 17 -4.22 -14.82 14.88
N ALA A 18 -3.27 -15.59 15.42
CA ALA A 18 -3.43 -17.05 15.53
C ALA A 18 -4.55 -17.44 16.51
N ASP A 19 -4.84 -16.58 17.49
CA ASP A 19 -5.87 -16.79 18.51
C ASP A 19 -7.26 -16.25 18.12
N ASP A 20 -7.40 -15.64 16.92
CA ASP A 20 -8.70 -15.18 16.41
C ASP A 20 -9.51 -16.40 15.94
N ALA A 21 -10.60 -16.70 16.64
CA ALA A 21 -11.40 -17.89 16.41
C ALA A 21 -12.22 -17.81 15.10
N ASP A 22 -12.58 -16.60 14.66
CA ASP A 22 -13.46 -16.38 13.53
C ASP A 22 -12.66 -16.18 12.24
N GLU A 23 -11.57 -15.40 12.32
CA GLU A 23 -10.76 -15.10 11.16
C GLU A 23 -9.26 -15.04 11.51
N PRO A 24 -8.57 -16.19 11.61
CA PRO A 24 -7.14 -16.23 11.87
C PRO A 24 -6.30 -15.79 10.67
N GLY A 25 -5.10 -15.26 10.93
CA GLY A 25 -4.11 -14.96 9.89
C GLY A 25 -4.18 -13.56 9.29
N LEU A 26 -3.56 -13.40 8.13
CA LEU A 26 -3.54 -12.16 7.34
C LEU A 26 -4.94 -11.75 6.86
N ARG A 27 -5.22 -10.45 6.90
CA ARG A 27 -6.41 -9.84 6.29
C ARG A 27 -6.16 -9.55 4.81
N ASP A 28 -7.23 -9.39 4.05
CA ASP A 28 -7.19 -9.11 2.61
C ASP A 28 -6.37 -7.85 2.25
N PHE A 29 -6.47 -6.77 3.03
CA PHE A 29 -5.70 -5.55 2.83
C PHE A 29 -4.20 -5.70 3.10
N GLU A 30 -3.80 -6.61 3.99
CA GLU A 30 -2.39 -6.90 4.25
C GLU A 30 -1.80 -7.76 3.12
N VAL A 31 -2.56 -8.74 2.62
CA VAL A 31 -2.18 -9.49 1.41
C VAL A 31 -2.06 -8.56 0.20
N SER A 32 -3.00 -7.61 0.07
CA SER A 32 -2.94 -6.58 -0.96
C SER A 32 -1.71 -5.68 -0.82
N LEU A 33 -1.32 -5.31 0.41
CA LEU A 33 -0.10 -4.53 0.67
C LEU A 33 1.17 -5.32 0.33
N LEU A 34 1.23 -6.62 0.62
CA LEU A 34 2.35 -7.48 0.21
C LEU A 34 2.53 -7.47 -1.32
N ARG A 35 1.43 -7.59 -2.07
CA ARG A 35 1.45 -7.51 -3.55
C ARG A 35 1.90 -6.12 -4.05
N LEU A 36 1.46 -5.05 -3.39
CA LEU A 36 1.92 -3.70 -3.71
C LEU A 36 3.43 -3.56 -3.52
N ILE A 37 3.97 -4.12 -2.43
CA ILE A 37 5.41 -4.11 -2.17
C ILE A 37 6.16 -4.92 -3.24
N GLU A 38 5.66 -6.09 -3.66
CA GLU A 38 6.26 -6.85 -4.78
C GLU A 38 6.29 -6.04 -6.08
N GLY A 39 5.27 -5.21 -6.32
CA GLY A 39 5.20 -4.33 -7.50
C GLY A 39 6.26 -3.23 -7.54
N VAL A 40 6.81 -2.82 -6.39
CA VAL A 40 7.80 -1.72 -6.29
C VAL A 40 9.19 -2.18 -5.82
N VAL A 41 9.31 -3.43 -5.35
CA VAL A 41 10.54 -4.05 -4.87
C VAL A 41 10.87 -5.27 -5.72
N ASN A 42 11.90 -5.15 -6.56
CA ASN A 42 12.33 -6.25 -7.42
C ASN A 42 13.16 -7.28 -6.63
N GLY A 43 12.88 -8.57 -6.87
CA GLY A 43 13.63 -9.68 -6.28
C GLY A 43 13.38 -9.89 -4.79
N CYS A 44 12.26 -9.38 -4.25
CA CYS A 44 11.82 -9.80 -2.92
C CYS A 44 11.15 -11.17 -2.97
N GLU A 45 11.16 -11.88 -1.85
CA GLU A 45 10.52 -13.18 -1.69
C GLU A 45 9.53 -13.09 -0.53
N ILE A 46 8.27 -13.45 -0.80
CA ILE A 46 7.19 -13.46 0.18
C ILE A 46 6.62 -14.87 0.25
N VAL A 47 6.77 -15.52 1.40
CA VAL A 47 6.23 -16.86 1.64
C VAL A 47 5.26 -16.80 2.80
N ILE A 48 4.00 -17.14 2.51
CA ILE A 48 2.92 -17.20 3.48
C ILE A 48 2.65 -18.68 3.78
N ASN A 49 2.49 -19.05 5.04
CA ASN A 49 2.12 -20.43 5.41
C ASN A 49 0.66 -20.73 5.02
N ALA A 50 0.30 -22.02 5.00
CA ALA A 50 -1.04 -22.46 4.59
C ALA A 50 -2.18 -21.83 5.42
N ALA A 51 -1.93 -21.54 6.69
CA ALA A 51 -2.91 -20.94 7.61
C ALA A 51 -2.96 -19.41 7.54
N GLY A 52 -2.07 -18.74 6.79
CA GLY A 52 -1.97 -17.28 6.76
C GLY A 52 -1.47 -16.62 8.06
N THR A 53 -1.11 -17.41 9.08
CA THR A 53 -0.64 -16.95 10.40
C THR A 53 0.86 -16.68 10.46
N GLY A 54 1.60 -17.05 9.42
CA GLY A 54 3.05 -16.89 9.34
C GLY A 54 3.49 -16.36 7.98
N VAL A 55 4.34 -15.33 7.99
CA VAL A 55 4.91 -14.69 6.80
C VAL A 55 6.42 -14.62 6.92
N ARG A 56 7.13 -15.12 5.91
CA ARG A 56 8.55 -14.87 5.71
C ARG A 56 8.71 -13.86 4.59
N TYR A 57 9.42 -12.78 4.87
CA TYR A 57 9.72 -11.72 3.91
C TYR A 57 11.24 -11.55 3.79
N ARG A 58 11.77 -11.80 2.60
CA ARG A 58 13.14 -11.47 2.23
C ARG A 58 13.10 -10.26 1.30
N PRO A 59 13.66 -9.10 1.70
CA PRO A 59 13.60 -7.90 0.91
C PRO A 59 14.49 -7.99 -0.34
N GLY A 60 14.09 -7.26 -1.39
CA GLY A 60 14.83 -7.07 -2.63
C GLY A 60 15.30 -5.62 -2.79
N ALA A 61 15.53 -5.19 -4.03
CA ALA A 61 15.91 -3.82 -4.33
C ALA A 61 14.67 -2.97 -4.66
N ILE A 62 14.54 -1.80 -4.02
CA ILE A 62 13.49 -0.84 -4.35
C ILE A 62 13.80 -0.24 -5.72
N VAL A 63 12.95 -0.51 -6.70
CA VAL A 63 13.18 -0.07 -8.09
C VAL A 63 12.46 1.24 -8.40
N GLY A 64 11.27 1.45 -7.82
CA GLY A 64 10.37 2.54 -8.23
C GLY A 64 9.63 2.21 -9.52
N GLY A 65 9.38 3.22 -10.37
CA GLY A 65 8.64 3.06 -11.62
C GLY A 65 7.14 3.28 -11.49
N ALA A 66 6.38 2.88 -12.51
CA ALA A 66 4.93 3.06 -12.53
C ALA A 66 4.23 1.82 -11.95
N VAL A 67 3.32 2.02 -10.99
CA VAL A 67 2.49 0.96 -10.41
C VAL A 67 1.03 1.37 -10.39
N VAL A 68 0.13 0.46 -10.78
CA VAL A 68 -1.31 0.62 -10.61
C VAL A 68 -1.78 -0.46 -9.66
N HIS A 69 -2.49 -0.08 -8.60
CA HIS A 69 -2.90 -1.01 -7.56
C HIS A 69 -4.37 -0.81 -7.19
N GLU A 70 -5.14 -1.88 -7.27
CA GLU A 70 -6.53 -1.93 -6.84
C GLU A 70 -6.57 -2.31 -5.35
N CYS A 71 -6.93 -1.34 -4.51
CA CYS A 71 -7.00 -1.51 -3.06
C CYS A 71 -8.37 -2.08 -2.66
N PRO A 72 -8.42 -3.10 -1.78
CA PRO A 72 -9.67 -3.62 -1.26
C PRO A 72 -10.41 -2.56 -0.42
N ALA A 73 -11.74 -2.66 -0.37
CA ALA A 73 -12.58 -1.72 0.38
C ALA A 73 -12.44 -1.85 1.90
N SER A 74 -11.81 -2.92 2.39
CA SER A 74 -11.52 -3.15 3.81
C SER A 74 -10.52 -2.16 4.40
N ARG A 75 -9.80 -1.40 3.56
CA ARG A 75 -8.90 -0.35 4.03
C ARG A 75 -8.79 0.85 3.11
N GLY A 76 -8.65 2.04 3.71
CA GLY A 76 -8.47 3.29 2.98
C GLY A 76 -7.15 3.37 2.19
N LEU A 77 -7.14 4.15 1.10
CA LEU A 77 -5.97 4.35 0.25
C LEU A 77 -4.74 4.85 1.01
N GLY A 78 -4.94 5.60 2.10
CA GLY A 78 -3.84 6.11 2.91
C GLY A 78 -2.96 5.03 3.51
N TYR A 79 -3.52 3.86 3.84
CA TYR A 79 -2.77 2.71 4.35
C TYR A 79 -1.69 2.24 3.35
N PHE A 80 -2.05 2.22 2.06
CA PHE A 80 -1.15 1.83 0.97
C PHE A 80 -0.21 2.97 0.58
N ALA A 81 -0.73 4.19 0.50
CA ALA A 81 0.05 5.38 0.13
C ALA A 81 1.15 5.68 1.16
N GLU A 82 0.88 5.52 2.46
CA GLU A 82 1.88 5.68 3.52
C GLU A 82 3.05 4.72 3.33
N ALA A 83 2.76 3.46 2.98
CA ALA A 83 3.81 2.48 2.72
C ALA A 83 4.68 2.84 1.53
N LEU A 84 4.07 3.35 0.45
CA LEU A 84 4.80 3.82 -0.72
C LEU A 84 5.63 5.06 -0.43
N LEU A 85 5.10 6.04 0.30
CA LEU A 85 5.82 7.26 0.68
C LEU A 85 7.09 6.96 1.48
N ALA A 86 7.07 5.93 2.32
CA ALA A 86 8.25 5.51 3.07
C ALA A 86 9.32 4.82 2.21
N LEU A 87 8.93 4.18 1.09
CA LEU A 87 9.86 3.48 0.19
C LEU A 87 10.34 4.35 -0.99
N ALA A 88 9.50 5.26 -1.46
CA ALA A 88 9.73 6.05 -2.68
C ALA A 88 11.09 6.78 -2.74
N PRO A 89 11.59 7.39 -1.65
CA PRO A 89 12.89 8.08 -1.67
C PRO A 89 14.10 7.19 -1.94
N PHE A 90 13.96 5.88 -1.78
CA PHE A 90 15.05 4.91 -1.85
C PHE A 90 15.03 4.07 -3.13
N GLY A 91 14.13 4.40 -4.06
CA GLY A 91 14.02 3.74 -5.36
C GLY A 91 15.14 4.13 -6.32
N LYS A 92 15.52 3.20 -7.21
CA LYS A 92 16.47 3.48 -8.31
C LYS A 92 15.92 4.46 -9.35
N ALA A 93 14.59 4.54 -9.46
CA ALA A 93 13.87 5.47 -10.32
C ALA A 93 12.70 6.10 -9.55
N PRO A 94 12.17 7.26 -10.01
CA PRO A 94 10.97 7.86 -9.42
C PRO A 94 9.80 6.88 -9.40
N LEU A 95 9.04 6.88 -8.29
CA LEU A 95 7.83 6.07 -8.13
C LEU A 95 6.60 6.88 -8.55
N VAL A 96 5.82 6.34 -9.49
CA VAL A 96 4.53 6.90 -9.92
C VAL A 96 3.45 5.86 -9.63
N ALA A 97 2.68 6.07 -8.57
CA ALA A 97 1.67 5.12 -8.13
C ALA A 97 0.24 5.62 -8.39
N THR A 98 -0.58 4.79 -9.02
CA THR A 98 -2.03 5.00 -9.14
C THR A 98 -2.74 4.02 -8.24
N LEU A 99 -3.32 4.52 -7.15
CA LEU A 99 -4.08 3.72 -6.19
C LEU A 99 -5.59 3.94 -6.40
N ARG A 100 -6.36 2.85 -6.45
CA ARG A 100 -7.81 2.88 -6.68
C ARG A 100 -8.55 2.18 -5.55
N GLY A 101 -9.57 2.82 -4.99
CA GLY A 101 -10.31 2.29 -3.85
C GLY A 101 -10.92 3.39 -2.97
N VAL A 102 -11.17 3.03 -1.71
CA VAL A 102 -11.80 3.93 -0.73
C VAL A 102 -10.81 5.01 -0.30
N THR A 103 -11.13 6.28 -0.56
CA THR A 103 -10.22 7.41 -0.26
C THR A 103 -10.15 7.77 1.22
N ASN A 104 -11.15 7.39 2.01
CA ASN A 104 -11.23 7.70 3.44
C ASN A 104 -12.00 6.60 4.18
N ASP A 105 -11.45 6.14 5.29
CA ASP A 105 -12.06 5.24 6.26
C ASP A 105 -11.70 5.71 7.68
N GLU A 106 -12.30 5.10 8.70
CA GLU A 106 -12.06 5.50 10.10
C GLU A 106 -10.72 5.02 10.63
N LEU A 107 -10.13 4.01 10.00
CA LEU A 107 -8.97 3.29 10.51
C LEU A 107 -7.66 3.68 9.82
N SER A 108 -7.69 4.39 8.69
CA SER A 108 -6.50 4.81 7.95
C SER A 108 -6.38 6.32 7.89
N ILE A 109 -5.16 6.80 7.63
CA ILE A 109 -4.93 8.21 7.36
C ILE A 109 -5.66 8.62 6.07
N GLY A 110 -6.41 9.72 6.11
CA GLY A 110 -7.06 10.25 4.92
C GLY A 110 -6.04 10.77 3.90
N VAL A 111 -6.37 10.64 2.60
CA VAL A 111 -5.50 11.13 1.51
C VAL A 111 -5.21 12.63 1.60
N ASP A 112 -6.15 13.42 2.14
CA ASP A 112 -5.96 14.85 2.36
C ASP A 112 -4.96 15.15 3.48
N ALA A 113 -4.94 14.33 4.54
CA ALA A 113 -3.96 14.45 5.63
C ALA A 113 -2.55 14.10 5.13
N LEU A 114 -2.41 13.06 4.31
CA LEU A 114 -1.13 12.77 3.64
C LEU A 114 -0.65 13.96 2.81
N ARG A 115 -1.52 14.55 2.00
CA ARG A 115 -1.19 15.69 1.14
C ARG A 115 -0.79 16.94 1.92
N THR A 116 -1.50 17.24 3.01
CA THR A 116 -1.39 18.53 3.74
C THR A 116 -0.43 18.48 4.92
N VAL A 117 -0.12 17.29 5.45
CA VAL A 117 0.75 17.13 6.61
C VAL A 117 1.99 16.32 6.24
N THR A 118 1.81 15.11 5.71
CA THR A 118 2.92 14.18 5.47
C THR A 118 3.85 14.69 4.37
N LEU A 119 3.34 15.14 3.21
CA LEU A 119 4.20 15.63 2.14
C LEU A 119 4.99 16.89 2.55
N PRO A 120 4.38 17.92 3.17
CA PRO A 120 5.15 19.06 3.66
C PRO A 120 6.19 18.69 4.72
N LEU A 121 5.91 17.68 5.56
CA LEU A 121 6.89 17.17 6.52
C LEU A 121 8.07 16.48 5.81
N MET A 122 7.80 15.63 4.82
CA MET A 122 8.84 14.96 4.02
C MET A 122 9.76 15.96 3.29
N ARG A 123 9.22 17.08 2.80
CA ARG A 123 10.03 18.17 2.22
C ARG A 123 11.05 18.74 3.22
N LYS A 124 10.70 18.83 4.51
CA LYS A 124 11.66 19.25 5.55
C LYS A 124 12.84 18.29 5.73
N PHE A 125 12.73 17.05 5.24
CA PHE A 125 13.81 16.07 5.20
C PHE A 125 14.57 16.07 3.86
N GLY A 126 14.36 17.08 3.00
CA GLY A 126 15.06 17.25 1.72
C GLY A 126 14.43 16.46 0.55
N LEU A 127 13.16 16.05 0.69
CA LEU A 127 12.41 15.32 -0.34
C LEU A 127 11.52 16.29 -1.15
N ASP A 128 12.16 17.22 -1.85
CA ASP A 128 11.48 18.35 -2.46
C ASP A 128 11.04 18.08 -3.90
N GLU A 129 11.83 17.31 -4.66
CA GLU A 129 11.59 17.05 -6.07
C GLU A 129 10.62 15.89 -6.30
N GLY A 130 9.59 16.12 -7.12
CA GLY A 130 8.66 15.08 -7.57
C GLY A 130 7.69 14.55 -6.51
N LEU A 131 7.65 15.13 -5.30
CA LEU A 131 6.75 14.71 -4.23
C LEU A 131 5.36 15.37 -4.37
N GLU A 132 4.46 14.67 -5.07
CA GLU A 132 3.11 15.10 -5.35
C GLU A 132 2.07 14.00 -5.07
N LEU A 133 0.87 14.41 -4.65
CA LEU A 133 -0.30 13.54 -4.50
C LEU A 133 -1.51 14.22 -5.10
N HIS A 134 -2.05 13.58 -6.14
CA HIS A 134 -3.23 14.05 -6.88
C HIS A 134 -4.42 13.15 -6.59
N VAL A 135 -5.51 13.72 -6.06
CA VAL A 135 -6.77 13.00 -5.85
C VAL A 135 -7.68 13.27 -7.05
N HIS A 136 -7.73 12.33 -8.00
CA HIS A 136 -8.55 12.47 -9.20
C HIS A 136 -10.04 12.21 -8.95
N LYS A 137 -10.36 11.22 -8.10
CA LYS A 137 -11.74 10.85 -7.75
C LYS A 137 -11.78 10.40 -6.29
N ARG A 138 -12.90 10.64 -5.61
CA ARG A 138 -13.15 10.20 -4.24
C ARG A 138 -14.07 8.99 -4.23
N GLY A 139 -13.75 8.02 -3.37
CA GLY A 139 -14.54 6.81 -3.14
C GLY A 139 -14.86 6.68 -1.66
N VAL A 140 -16.12 6.43 -1.31
CA VAL A 140 -16.59 6.20 0.06
C VAL A 140 -17.05 4.74 0.17
N ALA A 141 -16.73 4.08 1.29
CA ALA A 141 -17.18 2.73 1.56
C ALA A 141 -18.73 2.66 1.66
N PRO A 142 -19.37 1.52 1.36
CA PRO A 142 -18.78 0.23 0.94
C PRO A 142 -18.51 0.14 -0.57
N GLY A 143 -19.15 0.98 -1.39
CA GLY A 143 -19.08 0.92 -2.86
C GLY A 143 -18.02 1.84 -3.46
N GLY A 144 -16.82 1.86 -2.87
CA GLY A 144 -15.75 2.84 -3.11
C GLY A 144 -15.36 3.06 -4.57
N GLY A 145 -16.16 3.83 -5.31
CA GLY A 145 -15.82 4.51 -6.55
C GLY A 145 -15.52 3.68 -7.81
N GLY A 146 -15.47 2.34 -7.72
CA GLY A 146 -15.33 1.42 -8.86
C GLY A 146 -16.70 0.97 -9.37
N GLY A 147 -17.03 1.31 -10.62
CA GLY A 147 -18.32 1.05 -11.22
C GLY A 147 -18.71 -0.44 -11.23
N GLY A 148 -19.92 -0.73 -10.77
CA GLY A 148 -20.56 -2.02 -10.93
C GLY A 148 -22.07 -1.87 -11.02
N GLY A 149 -22.62 -2.02 -12.24
CA GLY A 149 -24.06 -2.25 -12.44
C GLY A 149 -24.78 -1.48 -13.56
N GLY A 150 -24.22 -1.36 -14.76
CA GLY A 150 -24.99 -0.94 -15.95
C GLY A 150 -24.15 -0.94 -17.24
N PRO A 151 -24.67 -1.42 -18.38
CA PRO A 151 -23.99 -1.27 -19.65
C PRO A 151 -24.15 0.17 -20.13
N SER A 152 -23.28 1.07 -19.69
CA SER A 152 -23.18 2.40 -20.28
C SER A 152 -21.76 2.93 -20.09
N GLY A 153 -21.14 3.29 -21.22
CA GLY A 153 -19.71 3.48 -21.36
C GLY A 153 -19.10 4.61 -20.55
N GLY A 154 -17.79 4.48 -20.33
CA GLY A 154 -16.93 5.51 -19.76
C GLY A 154 -15.79 4.90 -18.95
N PHE A 155 -14.69 4.59 -19.62
CA PHE A 155 -13.37 4.46 -18.98
C PHE A 155 -13.07 5.74 -18.20
N PHE A 156 -12.57 5.66 -16.96
CA PHE A 156 -11.51 6.49 -16.32
C PHE A 156 -11.16 5.92 -14.94
#